data_AF-A0AAN9RJX5-F1
#
_entry.id   AF-A0AAN9RJX5-F1
#
_cell.length_a   1.000
_cell.length_b   1.000
_cell.length_c   1.000
_cell.angle_alpha   90.00
_cell.angle_beta   90.00
_cell.angle_gamma   90.00
#
_symmetry.space_group_name_H-M   'P 1'
#
loop_
_entity.id
_entity.type
_entity.pdbx_description
1 polymer ?
#
loop_
_entity_poly.entity_id
_entity_poly.type
_entity_poly.pdbx_seq_one_letter_code
_entity_poly.pdbx_strand_id
1 'polypeptide(L)'
;MALVLNVSLCSTSKPHLSLSNSNFKPTTLLHLPLPLLGFNAKQSRQPSQKLTFSLGGSVSGATLAALLSASFIFVDPALAFRGGGPYGQEVTRGQDLTGKDFSGKTLIKQDFKTSILRQTNFKGAKLIGASFFDADLTGADLSDADLRNADFSLANVTKANLSNANLEGALATGNTSFKGSNITGADFTDVPLREDQREYLCKVADGVNPTTGNATRDTLFCN
;
A
#
# COMPACT_ATOMS: atom_id res chain seq x y z
N MET A 1 -19.12 -3.68 73.64
CA MET A 1 -19.39 -3.09 72.30
C MET A 1 -18.71 -1.73 72.32
N ALA A 2 -17.72 -1.36 71.53
CA ALA A 2 -17.38 -1.72 70.16
C ALA A 2 -15.86 -1.91 69.96
N LEU A 3 -15.53 -2.39 68.77
CA LEU A 3 -14.32 -3.05 68.30
C LEU A 3 -13.24 -2.04 67.85
N VAL A 4 -11.98 -2.27 68.23
CA VAL A 4 -10.80 -1.57 67.67
C VAL A 4 -10.24 -2.45 66.55
N LEU A 5 -10.19 -1.91 65.33
CA LEU A 5 -9.64 -2.58 64.15
C LEU A 5 -8.13 -2.32 64.06
N ASN A 6 -7.37 -3.41 64.12
CA ASN A 6 -5.92 -3.47 64.02
C ASN A 6 -5.55 -3.76 62.56
N VAL A 7 -4.74 -2.91 61.93
CA VAL A 7 -4.26 -3.11 60.55
C VAL A 7 -2.88 -3.77 60.62
N SER A 8 -2.83 -5.04 60.21
CA SER A 8 -1.59 -5.82 60.10
C SER A 8 -1.05 -5.76 58.67
N LEU A 9 0.22 -5.37 58.53
CA LEU A 9 0.99 -5.50 57.30
C LEU A 9 1.24 -6.98 57.00
N CYS A 10 1.07 -7.38 55.74
CA CYS A 10 1.64 -8.63 55.26
C CYS A 10 2.30 -8.45 53.90
N SER A 11 3.58 -8.81 53.87
CA SER A 11 4.50 -8.88 52.74
C SER A 11 4.25 -10.16 51.94
N THR A 12 4.30 -10.10 50.61
CA THR A 12 4.37 -11.31 49.77
C THR A 12 5.44 -11.15 48.69
N SER A 13 6.46 -11.99 48.84
CA SER A 13 7.56 -12.30 47.93
C SER A 13 7.11 -13.10 46.68
N LYS A 14 7.83 -12.89 45.57
CA LYS A 14 7.77 -13.62 44.26
C LYS A 14 8.04 -15.14 44.39
N PRO A 15 7.73 -15.98 43.38
CA PRO A 15 8.67 -16.25 42.25
C PRO A 15 7.98 -16.43 40.87
N HIS A 16 8.55 -15.91 39.78
CA HIS A 16 9.38 -16.61 38.76
C HIS A 16 8.67 -17.77 38.02
N LEU A 17 8.24 -17.52 36.78
CA LEU A 17 7.85 -18.53 35.78
C LEU A 17 8.93 -18.60 34.70
N SER A 18 9.58 -19.75 34.61
CA SER A 18 10.60 -20.09 33.62
C SER A 18 9.96 -20.67 32.35
N LEU A 19 10.61 -20.41 31.22
CA LEU A 19 10.33 -20.98 29.91
C LEU A 19 10.53 -22.50 29.94
N SER A 20 9.50 -23.26 29.51
CA SER A 20 9.58 -24.70 29.30
C SER A 20 9.79 -24.98 27.81
N ASN A 21 11.00 -25.46 27.49
CA ASN A 21 11.38 -26.07 26.22
C ASN A 21 10.82 -27.50 26.18
N SER A 22 9.88 -27.79 25.28
CA SER A 22 9.43 -29.16 25.03
C SER A 22 10.24 -29.81 23.91
N ASN A 23 11.03 -30.78 24.33
CA ASN A 23 11.77 -31.75 23.52
C ASN A 23 10.84 -32.57 22.61
N PHE A 24 11.05 -32.52 21.29
CA PHE A 24 10.49 -33.50 20.36
C PHE A 24 11.49 -34.66 20.20
N LYS A 25 11.07 -35.87 20.59
CA LYS A 25 11.83 -37.12 20.38
C LYS A 25 11.72 -37.56 18.91
N PRO A 26 12.81 -38.07 18.28
CA PRO A 26 12.73 -38.70 16.97
C PRO A 26 12.45 -40.20 17.13
N THR A 27 11.46 -40.71 16.41
CA THR A 27 11.17 -42.15 16.32
C THR A 27 11.93 -42.76 15.15
N THR A 28 12.54 -43.91 15.41
CA THR A 28 13.46 -44.66 14.56
C THR A 28 12.76 -45.51 13.48
N LEU A 29 13.28 -45.35 12.26
CA LEU A 29 13.65 -46.34 11.22
C LEU A 29 12.76 -47.57 10.93
N LEU A 30 12.34 -47.65 9.66
CA LEU A 30 12.31 -48.89 8.88
C LEU A 30 13.09 -48.67 7.57
N HIS A 31 14.16 -49.44 7.41
CA HIS A 31 15.09 -49.48 6.30
C HIS A 31 14.58 -50.45 5.22
N LEU A 32 14.68 -50.07 3.94
CA LEU A 32 14.83 -50.99 2.81
C LEU A 32 15.82 -50.39 1.80
N PRO A 33 16.63 -51.22 1.10
CA PRO A 33 17.94 -50.84 0.60
C PRO A 33 17.93 -50.18 -0.78
N LEU A 34 18.88 -49.24 -0.99
CA LEU A 34 19.25 -48.65 -2.27
C LEU A 34 20.01 -49.66 -3.16
N PRO A 35 19.90 -49.56 -4.50
CA PRO A 35 20.99 -49.90 -5.39
C PRO A 35 21.88 -48.67 -5.67
N LEU A 36 23.19 -48.92 -5.61
CA LEU A 36 24.27 -48.00 -5.92
C LEU A 36 24.24 -47.55 -7.39
N LEU A 37 24.24 -46.23 -7.63
CA LEU A 37 24.73 -45.64 -8.87
C LEU A 37 25.67 -44.48 -8.51
N GLY A 38 26.94 -44.64 -8.90
CA GLY A 38 28.02 -43.73 -8.58
C GLY A 38 27.85 -42.37 -9.27
N PHE A 39 27.98 -41.31 -8.48
CA PHE A 39 28.19 -39.96 -8.99
C PHE A 39 29.67 -39.79 -9.35
N ASN A 40 29.96 -39.71 -10.64
CA ASN A 40 31.19 -39.11 -11.12
C ASN A 40 30.87 -37.72 -11.64
N ALA A 41 31.47 -36.71 -11.00
CA ALA A 41 31.31 -35.32 -11.38
C ALA A 41 31.90 -35.09 -12.78
N LYS A 42 31.07 -34.58 -13.69
CA LYS A 42 31.58 -33.96 -14.93
C LYS A 42 30.84 -32.66 -15.18
N GLN A 43 31.48 -31.59 -14.73
CA GLN A 43 31.24 -30.23 -15.14
C GLN A 43 31.35 -30.16 -16.67
N SER A 44 30.24 -29.88 -17.37
CA SER A 44 30.28 -29.56 -18.79
C SER A 44 29.31 -28.43 -19.11
N ARG A 45 29.86 -27.42 -19.77
CA ARG A 45 29.21 -26.23 -20.30
C ARG A 45 28.08 -26.64 -21.26
N GLN A 46 26.87 -26.12 -21.07
CA GLN A 46 25.83 -26.25 -22.09
C GLN A 46 26.06 -25.22 -23.23
N PRO A 47 25.93 -25.64 -24.50
CA PRO A 47 26.06 -24.78 -25.66
C PRO A 47 24.73 -24.11 -26.04
N SER A 48 24.85 -22.95 -26.68
CA SER A 48 23.78 -22.15 -27.28
C SER A 48 22.85 -23.01 -28.15
N GLN A 49 21.56 -23.08 -27.79
CA GLN A 49 20.56 -23.72 -28.64
C GLN A 49 20.23 -22.81 -29.83
N LYS A 50 20.71 -23.20 -31.00
CA LYS A 50 20.32 -22.66 -32.30
C LYS A 50 18.97 -23.30 -32.66
N LEU A 51 17.88 -22.55 -32.53
CA LEU A 51 16.57 -22.98 -33.05
C LEU A 51 16.58 -22.88 -34.58
N THR A 52 16.83 -24.01 -35.24
CA THR A 52 16.58 -24.19 -36.68
C THR A 52 15.10 -24.50 -36.89
N PHE A 53 14.39 -23.61 -37.59
CA PHE A 53 13.04 -23.86 -38.06
C PHE A 53 13.12 -24.46 -39.46
N SER A 54 12.62 -25.69 -39.65
CA SER A 54 12.50 -26.33 -40.96
C SER A 54 11.14 -25.97 -41.57
N LEU A 55 11.14 -25.15 -42.61
CA LEU A 55 9.98 -24.94 -43.48
C LEU A 55 10.15 -25.81 -44.73
N GLY A 56 9.52 -26.99 -44.73
CA GLY A 56 9.32 -27.80 -45.92
C GLY A 56 7.98 -27.47 -46.55
N GLY A 57 7.98 -26.52 -47.49
CA GLY A 57 6.80 -26.12 -48.25
C GLY A 57 7.06 -24.85 -49.03
N SER A 58 6.97 -24.92 -50.36
CA SER A 58 7.35 -23.91 -51.35
C SER A 58 6.83 -22.50 -51.05
N VAL A 59 7.76 -21.53 -50.99
CA VAL A 59 7.44 -20.10 -50.92
C VAL A 59 7.21 -19.59 -52.35
N SER A 60 5.95 -19.38 -52.72
CA SER A 60 5.60 -18.52 -53.85
C SER A 60 4.60 -17.49 -53.34
N GLY A 61 5.03 -16.24 -53.28
CA GLY A 61 4.16 -15.07 -53.09
C GLY A 61 3.69 -14.82 -51.65
N ALA A 62 4.54 -14.19 -50.83
CA ALA A 62 4.05 -13.29 -49.79
C ALA A 62 5.11 -12.20 -49.53
N THR A 63 4.68 -10.97 -49.71
CA THR A 63 5.44 -9.72 -49.73
C THR A 63 6.15 -9.41 -48.42
N LEU A 64 7.13 -8.50 -48.50
CA LEU A 64 7.98 -7.86 -47.48
C LEU A 64 7.31 -7.34 -46.19
N ALA A 65 6.03 -7.63 -45.94
CA ALA A 65 5.25 -7.17 -44.79
C ALA A 65 5.45 -8.01 -43.51
N ALA A 66 6.10 -9.18 -43.60
CA ALA A 66 6.26 -10.09 -42.46
C ALA A 66 7.47 -9.82 -41.56
N LEU A 67 8.31 -8.82 -41.88
CA LEU A 67 9.53 -8.50 -41.10
C LEU A 67 9.39 -7.29 -40.15
N LEU A 68 8.19 -6.70 -40.02
CA LEU A 68 7.97 -5.53 -39.14
C LEU A 68 7.35 -5.86 -37.77
N SER A 69 7.05 -7.12 -37.46
CA SER A 69 6.37 -7.48 -36.20
C SER A 69 7.31 -7.76 -35.02
N ALA A 70 8.60 -7.41 -35.13
CA ALA A 70 9.50 -7.29 -33.98
C ALA A 70 9.69 -5.82 -33.58
N SER A 71 8.63 -5.02 -33.65
CA SER A 71 8.56 -3.83 -32.79
C SER A 71 8.59 -4.35 -31.36
N PHE A 72 9.76 -4.24 -30.72
CA PHE A 72 9.89 -4.33 -29.27
C PHE A 72 8.81 -3.44 -28.68
N ILE A 73 7.73 -4.05 -28.21
CA ILE A 73 6.76 -3.39 -27.38
C ILE A 73 7.53 -3.12 -26.09
N PHE A 74 8.13 -1.93 -25.99
CA PHE A 74 8.29 -1.29 -24.70
C PHE A 74 6.86 -1.18 -24.16
N VAL A 75 6.42 -2.20 -23.44
CA VAL A 75 5.21 -2.11 -22.66
C VAL A 75 5.57 -1.08 -21.60
N ASP A 76 5.20 0.17 -21.83
CA ASP A 76 5.21 1.17 -20.79
C ASP A 76 4.50 0.52 -19.59
N PRO A 77 5.11 0.42 -18.40
CA PRO A 77 4.42 -0.14 -17.25
C PRO A 77 3.10 0.60 -16.95
N ALA A 78 2.89 1.81 -17.50
CA ALA A 78 1.58 2.45 -17.55
C ALA A 78 0.50 1.64 -18.30
N LEU A 79 0.85 0.95 -19.39
CA LEU A 79 -0.07 0.21 -20.26
C LEU A 79 -0.41 -1.19 -19.74
N ALA A 80 0.31 -1.69 -18.73
CA ALA A 80 -0.10 -2.90 -18.00
C ALA A 80 -1.14 -2.60 -16.90
N PHE A 81 -1.50 -1.33 -16.69
CA PHE A 81 -2.58 -0.94 -15.77
C PHE A 81 -3.95 -1.17 -16.42
N ARG A 82 -4.35 -2.43 -16.57
CA ARG A 82 -5.74 -2.79 -16.88
C ARG A 82 -6.56 -2.73 -15.59
N GLY A 83 -7.05 -1.54 -15.27
CA GLY A 83 -8.02 -1.37 -14.20
C GLY A 83 -9.36 -2.06 -14.51
N GLY A 84 -9.92 -2.74 -13.50
CA GLY A 84 -11.26 -3.30 -13.57
C GLY A 84 -11.45 -4.52 -12.66
N GLY A 85 -11.75 -4.30 -11.38
CA GLY A 85 -12.06 -5.36 -10.41
C GLY A 85 -11.03 -5.46 -9.29
N PRO A 86 -11.36 -6.12 -8.16
CA PRO A 86 -10.80 -5.86 -6.83
C PRO A 86 -9.30 -6.12 -6.89
N TYR A 87 -8.52 -5.05 -7.09
CA TYR A 87 -7.15 -5.21 -7.56
C TYR A 87 -6.46 -6.11 -6.55
N GLY A 88 -5.93 -7.24 -7.06
CA GLY A 88 -5.08 -8.09 -6.26
C GLY A 88 -4.09 -7.19 -5.55
N GLN A 89 -3.84 -7.45 -4.26
CA GLN A 89 -3.03 -6.63 -3.35
C GLN A 89 -1.57 -6.40 -3.83
N GLU A 90 -1.25 -6.70 -5.09
CA GLU A 90 0.08 -7.05 -5.57
C GLU A 90 0.66 -6.16 -6.68
N VAL A 91 0.06 -5.03 -7.09
CA VAL A 91 0.76 -4.12 -8.04
C VAL A 91 0.69 -2.64 -7.69
N THR A 92 0.42 -2.30 -6.43
CA THR A 92 0.49 -0.89 -6.00
C THR A 92 1.43 -0.68 -4.84
N ARG A 93 1.55 -1.65 -3.93
CA ARG A 93 2.43 -1.58 -2.76
C ARG A 93 3.91 -1.47 -3.15
N GLY A 94 4.61 -0.52 -2.55
CA GLY A 94 6.05 -0.33 -2.70
C GLY A 94 6.48 -0.03 -4.14
N GLN A 95 5.56 0.42 -4.99
CA GLN A 95 5.83 0.73 -6.38
C GLN A 95 6.14 2.22 -6.57
N ASP A 96 6.91 2.52 -7.63
CA ASP A 96 6.97 3.87 -8.17
C ASP A 96 5.82 4.07 -9.16
N LEU A 97 4.86 4.89 -8.73
CA LEU A 97 3.65 5.24 -9.45
C LEU A 97 3.59 6.77 -9.68
N THR A 98 4.75 7.42 -9.70
CA THR A 98 4.89 8.86 -9.96
C THR A 98 4.16 9.24 -11.26
N GLY A 99 3.29 10.26 -11.18
CA GLY A 99 2.56 10.81 -12.32
C GLY A 99 1.50 9.89 -12.94
N LYS A 100 1.22 8.72 -12.36
CA LYS A 100 0.21 7.79 -12.90
C LYS A 100 -1.21 8.34 -12.72
N ASP A 101 -2.10 7.92 -13.61
CA ASP A 101 -3.50 8.36 -13.62
C ASP A 101 -4.44 7.27 -13.09
N PHE A 102 -5.02 7.57 -11.93
CA PHE A 102 -6.03 6.82 -11.22
C PHE A 102 -7.35 7.59 -11.07
N SER A 103 -7.54 8.69 -11.81
CA SER A 103 -8.73 9.52 -11.71
C SER A 103 -10.03 8.74 -11.98
N GLY A 104 -11.05 9.00 -11.16
CA GLY A 104 -12.36 8.36 -11.21
C GLY A 104 -12.38 6.85 -10.93
N LYS A 105 -11.24 6.22 -10.63
CA LYS A 105 -11.16 4.77 -10.45
C LYS A 105 -11.72 4.36 -9.09
N THR A 106 -12.35 3.19 -9.06
CA THR A 106 -12.67 2.51 -7.81
C THR A 106 -11.42 1.80 -7.33
N LEU A 107 -10.93 2.13 -6.13
CA LEU A 107 -9.70 1.64 -5.50
C LEU A 107 -9.94 1.38 -3.99
N ILE A 108 -11.13 0.88 -3.67
CA ILE A 108 -11.57 0.59 -2.30
C ILE A 108 -10.61 -0.43 -1.67
N LYS A 109 -10.07 -0.10 -0.50
CA LYS A 109 -9.10 -0.92 0.25
C LYS A 109 -7.81 -1.25 -0.51
N GLN A 110 -7.43 -0.44 -1.49
CA GLN A 110 -6.19 -0.64 -2.23
C GLN A 110 -4.97 -0.45 -1.32
N ASP A 111 -3.98 -1.33 -1.46
CA ASP A 111 -2.70 -1.23 -0.73
C ASP A 111 -1.67 -0.41 -1.52
N PHE A 112 -1.49 0.85 -1.15
CA PHE A 112 -0.42 1.73 -1.63
C PHE A 112 0.71 1.91 -0.60
N LYS A 113 0.82 1.02 0.39
CA LYS A 113 1.84 1.14 1.44
C LYS A 113 3.24 1.32 0.85
N THR A 114 4.03 2.23 1.41
CA THR A 114 5.43 2.50 1.03
C THR A 114 5.65 2.88 -0.44
N SER A 115 4.61 3.31 -1.15
CA SER A 115 4.69 3.61 -2.59
C SER A 115 5.09 5.05 -2.84
N ILE A 116 5.71 5.30 -4.00
CA ILE A 116 5.99 6.65 -4.49
C ILE A 116 4.83 7.07 -5.39
N LEU A 117 4.02 8.01 -4.91
CA LEU A 117 2.79 8.51 -5.53
C LEU A 117 2.88 10.01 -5.85
N ARG A 118 4.09 10.47 -6.14
CA ARG A 118 4.36 11.87 -6.43
C ARG A 118 3.61 12.29 -7.69
N GLN A 119 2.89 13.41 -7.63
CA GLN A 119 2.11 13.92 -8.77
C GLN A 119 1.11 12.92 -9.37
N THR A 120 0.76 11.86 -8.65
CA THR A 120 -0.23 10.88 -9.08
C THR A 120 -1.63 11.51 -9.08
N ASN A 121 -2.42 11.22 -10.10
CA ASN A 121 -3.78 11.74 -10.23
C ASN A 121 -4.78 10.73 -9.66
N PHE A 122 -5.38 11.06 -8.52
CA PHE A 122 -6.47 10.35 -7.85
C PHE A 122 -7.78 11.14 -7.86
N LYS A 123 -7.90 12.16 -8.72
CA LYS A 123 -9.08 13.03 -8.77
C LYS A 123 -10.38 12.22 -8.90
N GLY A 124 -11.31 12.42 -7.99
CA GLY A 124 -12.61 11.73 -7.98
C GLY A 124 -12.54 10.21 -7.78
N ALA A 125 -11.40 9.66 -7.35
CA ALA A 125 -11.26 8.23 -7.11
C ALA A 125 -12.01 7.79 -5.85
N LYS A 126 -12.48 6.53 -5.82
CA LYS A 126 -13.09 5.90 -4.63
C LYS A 126 -12.04 5.10 -3.89
N LEU A 127 -11.48 5.68 -2.84
CA LEU A 127 -10.34 5.19 -2.07
C LEU A 127 -10.74 4.82 -0.62
N ILE A 128 -12.02 4.48 -0.41
CA ILE A 128 -12.55 4.10 0.90
C ILE A 128 -11.69 2.96 1.49
N GLY A 129 -11.10 3.19 2.65
CA GLY A 129 -10.25 2.21 3.33
C GLY A 129 -8.90 1.92 2.65
N ALA A 130 -8.47 2.69 1.65
CA ALA A 130 -7.17 2.51 1.02
C ALA A 130 -6.02 2.77 2.01
N SER A 131 -4.92 2.04 1.89
CA SER A 131 -3.74 2.26 2.71
C SER A 131 -2.69 3.04 1.94
N PHE A 132 -2.38 4.23 2.41
CA PHE A 132 -1.25 5.07 2.00
C PHE A 132 -0.16 5.09 3.08
N PHE A 133 -0.12 4.06 3.93
CA PHE A 133 0.84 3.98 5.04
C PHE A 133 2.27 4.18 4.53
N ASP A 134 2.97 5.18 5.07
CA ASP A 134 4.36 5.52 4.71
C ASP A 134 4.57 5.77 3.19
N ALA A 135 3.53 6.20 2.48
CA ALA A 135 3.60 6.55 1.06
C ALA A 135 4.02 8.01 0.84
N ASP A 136 4.64 8.29 -0.30
CA ASP A 136 4.99 9.66 -0.72
C ASP A 136 3.98 10.18 -1.74
N LEU A 137 3.01 10.96 -1.27
CA LEU A 137 1.95 11.62 -2.06
C LEU A 137 2.30 13.06 -2.42
N THR A 138 3.60 13.44 -2.44
CA THR A 138 3.99 14.84 -2.68
C THR A 138 3.40 15.34 -4.01
N GLY A 139 2.56 16.38 -3.94
CA GLY A 139 1.93 16.97 -5.12
C GLY A 139 0.88 16.11 -5.82
N ALA A 140 0.39 15.02 -5.20
CA ALA A 140 -0.69 14.21 -5.74
C ALA A 140 -2.01 15.00 -5.84
N ASP A 141 -2.84 14.70 -6.83
CA ASP A 141 -4.19 15.26 -6.95
C ASP A 141 -5.22 14.28 -6.38
N LEU A 142 -5.72 14.57 -5.19
CA LEU A 142 -6.79 13.83 -4.49
C LEU A 142 -8.09 14.64 -4.47
N SER A 143 -8.25 15.64 -5.35
CA SER A 143 -9.45 16.47 -5.37
C SER A 143 -10.71 15.63 -5.65
N ASP A 144 -11.80 15.97 -4.98
CA ASP A 144 -13.09 15.27 -5.08
C ASP A 144 -13.05 13.76 -4.74
N ALA A 145 -11.96 13.25 -4.16
CA ALA A 145 -11.82 11.83 -3.84
C ALA A 145 -12.59 11.42 -2.58
N ASP A 146 -13.10 10.18 -2.58
CA ASP A 146 -13.69 9.54 -1.40
C ASP A 146 -12.61 8.74 -0.66
N LEU A 147 -12.07 9.32 0.42
CA LEU A 147 -10.96 8.81 1.22
C LEU A 147 -11.42 8.33 2.60
N ARG A 148 -12.72 8.05 2.76
CA ARG A 148 -13.26 7.65 4.06
C ARG A 148 -12.55 6.42 4.60
N ASN A 149 -12.15 6.47 5.87
CA ASN A 149 -11.39 5.41 6.53
C ASN A 149 -10.03 5.06 5.88
N ALA A 150 -9.48 5.90 5.00
CA ALA A 150 -8.16 5.66 4.43
C ALA A 150 -7.05 5.85 5.49
N ASP A 151 -5.94 5.13 5.34
CA ASP A 151 -4.79 5.23 6.25
C ASP A 151 -3.65 6.03 5.62
N PHE A 152 -3.44 7.26 6.08
CA PHE A 152 -2.31 8.13 5.74
C PHE A 152 -1.20 8.11 6.78
N SER A 153 -1.20 7.18 7.74
CA SER A 153 -0.20 7.18 8.81
C SER A 153 1.23 7.12 8.25
N LEU A 154 2.09 8.01 8.74
CA LEU A 154 3.47 8.23 8.26
C LEU A 154 3.60 8.77 6.83
N ALA A 155 2.50 9.04 6.12
CA ALA A 155 2.55 9.47 4.73
C ALA A 155 3.06 10.91 4.57
N ASN A 156 3.78 11.15 3.48
CA ASN A 156 4.10 12.51 3.05
C ASN A 156 3.01 13.01 2.09
N VAL A 157 2.09 13.82 2.59
CA VAL A 157 0.96 14.37 1.84
C VAL A 157 1.22 15.84 1.47
N THR A 158 2.48 16.27 1.40
CA THR A 158 2.82 17.68 1.18
C THR A 158 2.48 18.15 -0.23
N LYS A 159 2.01 19.41 -0.35
CA LYS A 159 1.63 20.04 -1.62
C LYS A 159 0.55 19.28 -2.41
N ALA A 160 -0.13 18.31 -1.81
CA ALA A 160 -1.20 17.57 -2.45
C ALA A 160 -2.43 18.46 -2.62
N ASN A 161 -3.27 18.15 -3.61
CA ASN A 161 -4.58 18.75 -3.74
C ASN A 161 -5.63 17.85 -3.10
N LEU A 162 -6.19 18.25 -1.97
CA LEU A 162 -7.27 17.57 -1.25
C LEU A 162 -8.59 18.33 -1.35
N SER A 163 -8.72 19.30 -2.27
CA SER A 163 -9.93 20.11 -2.37
C SER A 163 -11.17 19.24 -2.55
N ASN A 164 -12.22 19.49 -1.77
CA ASN A 164 -13.47 18.72 -1.75
C ASN A 164 -13.35 17.22 -1.38
N ALA A 165 -12.18 16.74 -1.00
CA ALA A 165 -12.01 15.33 -0.64
C ALA A 165 -12.76 15.01 0.66
N ASN A 166 -13.34 13.83 0.74
CA ASN A 166 -13.96 13.34 1.98
C ASN A 166 -12.99 12.41 2.71
N LEU A 167 -12.43 12.86 3.84
CA LEU A 167 -11.50 12.10 4.68
C LEU A 167 -12.17 11.58 5.96
N GLU A 168 -13.50 11.50 6.03
CA GLU A 168 -14.21 11.06 7.24
C GLU A 168 -13.66 9.73 7.79
N GLY A 169 -13.22 9.75 9.05
CA GLY A 169 -12.63 8.60 9.74
C GLY A 169 -11.25 8.16 9.22
N ALA A 170 -10.59 8.93 8.35
CA ALA A 170 -9.23 8.62 7.90
C ALA A 170 -8.22 8.71 9.06
N LEU A 171 -7.13 7.94 8.97
CA LEU A 171 -6.05 7.96 9.94
C LEU A 171 -4.89 8.81 9.41
N ALA A 172 -4.41 9.78 10.20
CA ALA A 172 -3.29 10.66 9.83
C ALA A 172 -2.22 10.74 10.94
N THR A 173 -1.89 9.58 11.54
CA THR A 173 -1.04 9.49 12.73
C THR A 173 0.46 9.52 12.41
N GLY A 174 1.32 9.62 13.43
CA GLY A 174 2.77 9.67 13.27
C GLY A 174 3.24 10.89 12.46
N ASN A 175 4.38 10.83 11.77
CA ASN A 175 4.96 11.98 11.06
C ASN A 175 4.24 12.39 9.75
N THR A 176 2.93 12.13 9.64
CA THR A 176 2.10 12.56 8.50
C THR A 176 2.13 14.08 8.35
N SER A 177 2.43 14.55 7.13
CA SER A 177 2.58 15.98 6.83
C SER A 177 1.65 16.43 5.70
N PHE A 178 0.85 17.47 5.96
CA PHE A 178 -0.03 18.14 4.99
C PHE A 178 0.51 19.50 4.54
N LYS A 179 1.81 19.78 4.78
CA LYS A 179 2.38 21.11 4.51
C LYS A 179 2.26 21.48 3.03
N GLY A 180 1.64 22.63 2.78
CA GLY A 180 1.44 23.21 1.45
C GLY A 180 0.27 22.60 0.68
N SER A 181 -0.49 21.69 1.28
CA SER A 181 -1.60 21.03 0.62
C SER A 181 -2.83 21.93 0.56
N ASN A 182 -3.55 21.87 -0.55
CA ASN A 182 -4.83 22.55 -0.70
C ASN A 182 -5.92 21.69 -0.02
N ILE A 183 -6.60 22.23 0.97
CA ILE A 183 -7.65 21.54 1.72
C ILE A 183 -9.02 22.25 1.63
N THR A 184 -9.20 23.19 0.70
CA THR A 184 -10.46 23.91 0.55
C THR A 184 -11.62 22.94 0.32
N GLY A 185 -12.63 22.97 1.20
CA GLY A 185 -13.78 22.07 1.14
C GLY A 185 -13.46 20.61 1.48
N ALA A 186 -12.27 20.27 1.99
CA ALA A 186 -11.99 18.93 2.50
C ALA A 186 -12.77 18.65 3.79
N ASP A 187 -13.24 17.42 3.97
CA ASP A 187 -13.95 16.99 5.19
C ASP A 187 -13.03 16.14 6.07
N PHE A 188 -12.71 16.63 7.28
CA PHE A 188 -11.87 15.95 8.26
C PHE A 188 -12.64 15.36 9.44
N THR A 189 -13.94 15.12 9.29
CA THR A 189 -14.79 14.55 10.35
C THR A 189 -14.16 13.26 10.90
N ASP A 190 -14.06 13.15 12.22
CA ASP A 190 -13.48 11.99 12.91
C ASP A 190 -12.05 11.62 12.51
N VAL A 191 -11.27 12.56 11.95
CA VAL A 191 -9.83 12.38 11.69
C VAL A 191 -9.03 12.72 12.95
N PRO A 192 -8.35 11.77 13.59
CA PRO A 192 -7.50 12.06 14.73
C PRO A 192 -6.24 12.82 14.29
N LEU A 193 -6.19 14.11 14.64
CA LEU A 193 -5.05 14.99 14.38
C LEU A 193 -4.35 15.37 15.68
N ARG A 194 -3.02 15.41 15.65
CA ARG A 194 -2.24 16.06 16.72
C ARG A 194 -2.50 17.56 16.71
N GLU A 195 -2.19 18.20 17.84
CA GLU A 195 -2.35 19.65 18.02
C GLU A 195 -1.59 20.46 16.96
N ASP A 196 -0.33 20.10 16.66
CA ASP A 196 0.50 20.76 15.65
C ASP A 196 -0.07 20.63 14.23
N GLN A 197 -0.62 19.45 13.88
CA GLN A 197 -1.24 19.21 12.58
C GLN A 197 -2.50 20.06 12.44
N ARG A 198 -3.37 20.04 13.47
CA ARG A 198 -4.61 20.82 13.49
C ARG A 198 -4.31 22.32 13.42
N GLU A 199 -3.36 22.82 14.20
CA GLU A 199 -2.97 24.23 14.19
C GLU A 199 -2.51 24.68 12.80
N TYR A 200 -1.71 23.85 12.11
CA TYR A 200 -1.30 24.12 10.74
C TYR A 200 -2.48 24.12 9.78
N LEU A 201 -3.32 23.08 9.80
CA LEU A 201 -4.47 22.95 8.90
C LEU A 201 -5.47 24.10 9.10
N CYS A 202 -5.73 24.51 10.33
CA CYS A 202 -6.64 25.62 10.63
C CYS A 202 -6.19 26.98 10.08
N LYS A 203 -4.90 27.16 9.79
CA LYS A 203 -4.38 28.39 9.13
C LYS A 203 -4.74 28.46 7.65
N VAL A 204 -4.97 27.31 7.01
CA VAL A 204 -5.23 27.20 5.56
C VAL A 204 -6.63 26.66 5.25
N ALA A 205 -7.41 26.29 6.26
CA ALA A 205 -8.74 25.71 6.10
C ALA A 205 -9.80 26.76 5.75
N ASP A 206 -10.50 26.52 4.65
CA ASP A 206 -11.68 27.24 4.18
C ASP A 206 -12.61 26.32 3.36
N GLY A 207 -13.76 26.85 2.94
CA GLY A 207 -14.70 26.14 2.08
C GLY A 207 -15.64 25.16 2.79
N VAL A 208 -16.55 24.59 1.98
CA VAL A 208 -17.57 23.62 2.38
C VAL A 208 -17.49 22.45 1.41
N ASN A 209 -17.46 21.23 1.95
CA ASN A 209 -17.42 20.04 1.13
C ASN A 209 -18.72 19.91 0.30
N PRO A 210 -18.66 19.83 -1.03
CA PRO A 210 -19.86 19.76 -1.87
C PRO A 210 -20.62 18.44 -1.75
N THR A 211 -19.98 17.39 -1.21
CA THR A 211 -20.58 16.06 -1.05
C THR A 211 -21.25 15.90 0.30
N THR A 212 -20.61 16.36 1.38
CA THR A 212 -21.13 16.19 2.76
C THR A 212 -21.87 17.41 3.27
N GLY A 213 -21.61 18.60 2.73
CA GLY A 213 -22.14 19.87 3.22
C GLY A 213 -21.42 20.41 4.47
N ASN A 214 -20.39 19.72 4.97
CA ASN A 214 -19.65 20.15 6.15
C ASN A 214 -18.61 21.22 5.79
N ALA A 215 -18.49 22.26 6.64
CA ALA A 215 -17.43 23.25 6.48
C ALA A 215 -16.09 22.68 6.96
N THR A 216 -15.02 22.86 6.20
CA THR A 216 -13.69 22.28 6.51
C THR A 216 -13.20 22.73 7.89
N ARG A 217 -13.38 24.01 8.23
CA ARG A 217 -12.99 24.57 9.54
C ARG A 217 -13.72 23.92 10.71
N ASP A 218 -15.00 23.60 10.52
CA ASP A 218 -15.84 22.98 11.56
C ASP A 218 -15.39 21.53 11.81
N THR A 219 -15.12 20.78 10.74
CA THR A 219 -14.64 19.39 10.82
C THR A 219 -13.25 19.28 11.46
N LEU A 220 -12.43 20.32 11.33
CA LEU A 220 -11.12 20.42 12.00
C LEU A 220 -11.22 20.95 13.45
N PHE A 221 -12.40 21.39 13.88
CA PHE A 221 -12.63 22.11 15.13
C PHE A 221 -11.68 23.31 15.28
N CYS A 222 -11.59 24.14 14.24
CA CYS A 222 -10.86 25.38 14.30
C CYS A 222 -11.64 26.41 15.12
N ASN A 223 -11.01 26.97 16.15
CA ASN A 223 -11.57 28.07 16.95
C ASN A 223 -11.58 29.40 16.18
#